data_AF-A0A3D1B9P6-F1
#
_entry.id   AF-A0A3D1B9P6-F1
#
_cell.length_a   1.000
_cell.length_b   1.000
_cell.length_c   1.000
_cell.angle_alpha   90.00
_cell.angle_beta   90.00
_cell.angle_gamma   90.00
#
_symmetry.space_group_name_H-M   'P 1'
#
loop_
_entity.id
_entity.type
_entity.pdbx_description
1 polymer ?
#
loop_
_entity_poly.entity_id
_entity_poly.type
_entity_poly.pdbx_seq_one_letter_code
_entity_poly.pdbx_strand_id
1 'polypeptide(L)'
;MRLKSLTTLNTLLLIAICFALGATLWWSEHALERPYQLMGQYLSLSQRFQHQVANNIQDYLSSGDALRHNTALTELKGLAEDVSALPGPFANRLQPSLEQLRQFTATELLAAGKLAGDPQGLLLQAEREIAGSLEQLHRYAAQGQHEAGTQYQPPLFEASRQLLRLSHARARLTASGNDELVVEVEQALQALAQEAQTLDVLPLLGVASEQKS
;
A
#
# COMPACT_ATOMS: atom_id res chain seq x y z
N MET A 1 -70.25 49.95 -23.96
CA MET A 1 -69.24 49.73 -22.89
C MET A 1 -68.38 48.46 -23.07
N ARG A 2 -68.38 47.77 -24.23
CA ARG A 2 -67.63 46.49 -24.40
C ARG A 2 -66.17 46.64 -24.86
N LEU A 3 -65.77 47.78 -25.44
CA LEU A 3 -64.38 48.00 -25.85
C LEU A 3 -63.43 48.23 -24.66
N LYS A 4 -63.86 48.96 -23.61
CA LYS A 4 -63.01 49.21 -22.42
C LYS A 4 -62.65 47.93 -21.66
N SER A 5 -63.51 46.91 -21.70
CA SER A 5 -63.30 45.62 -21.01
C SER A 5 -62.28 44.73 -21.74
N LEU A 6 -62.19 44.81 -23.07
CA LEU A 6 -61.24 44.01 -23.84
C LEU A 6 -59.80 44.53 -23.67
N THR A 7 -59.62 45.86 -23.60
CA THR A 7 -58.30 46.47 -23.41
C THR A 7 -57.77 46.25 -21.99
N THR A 8 -58.62 46.33 -20.97
CA THR A 8 -58.26 46.03 -19.57
C THR A 8 -57.93 44.55 -19.38
N LEU A 9 -58.68 43.64 -20.00
CA LEU A 9 -58.38 42.21 -19.97
C LEU A 9 -57.02 41.90 -20.65
N ASN A 10 -56.73 42.55 -21.78
CA ASN A 10 -55.48 42.34 -22.51
C ASN A 10 -54.24 42.87 -21.74
N THR A 11 -54.37 44.01 -21.05
CA THR A 11 -53.29 44.53 -20.18
C THR A 11 -53.06 43.65 -18.95
N LEU A 12 -54.13 43.11 -18.36
CA LEU A 12 -54.02 42.18 -17.23
C LEU A 12 -53.35 40.86 -17.66
N LEU A 13 -53.64 40.37 -18.87
CA LEU A 13 -53.02 39.18 -19.45
C LEU A 13 -51.52 39.40 -19.71
N LEU A 14 -51.13 40.59 -20.18
CA LEU A 14 -49.73 40.97 -20.39
C LEU A 14 -48.94 41.03 -19.07
N ILE A 15 -49.54 41.57 -18.00
CA ILE A 15 -48.92 41.61 -16.67
C ILE A 15 -48.77 40.19 -16.09
N ALA A 16 -49.79 39.34 -16.25
CA ALA A 16 -49.73 37.95 -15.81
C ALA A 16 -48.63 37.14 -16.53
N ILE A 17 -48.46 37.36 -17.84
CA ILE A 17 -47.37 36.76 -18.62
C ILE A 17 -46.00 37.26 -18.14
N CYS A 18 -45.85 38.56 -17.84
CA CYS A 18 -44.62 39.09 -17.26
C CYS A 18 -44.29 38.46 -15.90
N PHE A 19 -45.28 38.24 -15.03
CA PHE A 19 -45.07 37.55 -13.75
C PHE A 19 -44.70 36.07 -13.93
N ALA A 20 -45.34 35.37 -14.87
CA ALA A 20 -45.02 33.97 -15.18
C ALA A 20 -43.59 33.82 -15.73
N LEU A 21 -43.15 34.75 -16.58
CA LEU A 21 -41.77 34.81 -17.08
C LEU A 21 -40.77 35.13 -15.96
N GLY A 22 -41.09 36.06 -15.07
CA GLY A 22 -40.26 36.38 -13.90
C GLY A 22 -40.11 35.19 -12.93
N ALA A 23 -41.20 34.46 -12.67
CA ALA A 23 -41.18 33.25 -11.85
C ALA A 23 -40.39 32.11 -12.52
N THR A 24 -40.48 31.98 -13.85
CA THR A 24 -39.71 30.97 -14.62
C THR A 24 -38.22 31.28 -14.60
N LEU A 25 -37.84 32.56 -14.73
CA LEU A 25 -36.44 32.99 -14.65
C LEU A 25 -35.88 32.85 -13.23
N TRP A 26 -36.68 33.19 -12.21
CA TRP A 26 -36.30 33.01 -10.81
C TRP A 26 -36.10 31.53 -10.44
N TRP A 27 -36.96 30.65 -10.95
CA TRP A 27 -36.80 29.20 -10.80
C TRP A 27 -35.59 28.67 -11.58
N SER A 28 -35.26 29.26 -12.73
CA SER A 28 -34.09 28.90 -13.55
C SER A 28 -32.76 29.26 -12.88
N GLU A 29 -32.67 30.38 -12.15
CA GLU A 29 -31.46 30.69 -11.35
C GLU A 29 -31.32 29.70 -10.18
N HIS A 30 -32.41 29.43 -9.46
CA HIS A 30 -32.38 28.53 -8.30
C HIS A 30 -32.14 27.06 -8.66
N ALA A 31 -32.53 26.61 -9.85
CA ALA A 31 -32.28 25.25 -10.33
C ALA A 31 -30.81 25.01 -10.71
N LEU A 32 -30.03 26.07 -10.98
CA LEU A 32 -28.61 25.96 -11.34
C LEU A 32 -27.65 26.02 -10.15
N GLU A 33 -28.03 26.53 -8.98
CA GLU A 33 -27.10 26.59 -7.84
C GLU A 33 -26.78 25.21 -7.23
N ARG A 34 -27.74 24.29 -7.25
CA ARG A 34 -27.57 22.93 -6.71
C ARG A 34 -26.54 22.07 -7.47
N PRO A 35 -26.48 22.04 -8.81
CA PRO A 35 -25.43 21.32 -9.52
C PRO A 35 -24.05 21.98 -9.40
N TYR A 36 -23.95 23.30 -9.20
CA TYR A 36 -22.64 23.98 -9.06
C TYR A 36 -21.95 23.69 -7.72
N GLN A 37 -22.69 23.63 -6.61
CA GLN A 37 -22.12 23.27 -5.30
C GLN A 37 -21.60 21.83 -5.28
N LEU A 38 -22.32 20.90 -5.92
CA LEU A 38 -21.89 19.50 -6.05
C LEU A 38 -20.68 19.36 -6.98
N MET A 39 -20.62 20.14 -8.06
CA MET A 39 -19.46 20.16 -8.97
C MET A 39 -18.20 20.70 -8.28
N GLY A 40 -18.33 21.76 -7.48
CA GLY A 40 -17.21 22.31 -6.71
C GLY A 40 -16.69 21.34 -5.64
N GLN A 41 -17.60 20.67 -4.91
CA GLN A 41 -17.23 19.64 -3.94
C GLN A 41 -16.57 18.43 -4.61
N TYR A 42 -17.06 18.00 -5.78
CA TYR A 42 -16.43 16.93 -6.55
C TYR A 42 -15.04 17.30 -7.08
N LEU A 43 -14.88 18.49 -7.68
CA LEU A 43 -13.60 18.96 -8.23
C LEU A 43 -12.55 19.11 -7.12
N SER A 44 -12.94 19.68 -5.97
CA SER A 44 -12.04 19.80 -4.81
C SER A 44 -11.67 18.45 -4.20
N LEU A 45 -12.58 17.47 -4.19
CA LEU A 45 -12.29 16.10 -3.76
C LEU A 45 -11.32 15.40 -4.72
N SER A 46 -11.54 15.54 -6.03
CA SER A 46 -10.68 14.98 -7.07
C SER A 46 -9.28 15.59 -7.06
N GLN A 47 -9.19 16.91 -6.88
CA GLN A 47 -7.91 17.61 -6.83
C GLN A 47 -7.13 17.24 -5.56
N ARG A 48 -7.80 17.10 -4.41
CA ARG A 48 -7.20 16.60 -3.17
C ARG A 48 -6.70 15.17 -3.32
N PHE A 49 -7.50 14.28 -3.89
CA PHE A 49 -7.06 12.92 -4.20
C PHE A 49 -5.79 12.90 -5.07
N GLN A 50 -5.78 13.68 -6.15
CA GLN A 50 -4.64 13.72 -7.07
C GLN A 50 -3.37 14.23 -6.38
N HIS A 51 -3.45 15.34 -5.63
CA HIS A 51 -2.28 15.96 -5.04
C HIS A 51 -1.82 15.31 -3.73
N GLN A 52 -2.74 14.85 -2.89
CA GLN A 52 -2.44 14.38 -1.53
C GLN A 52 -2.33 12.86 -1.45
N VAL A 53 -3.04 12.12 -2.30
CA VAL A 53 -2.99 10.65 -2.29
C VAL A 53 -2.13 10.14 -3.43
N ALA A 54 -2.45 10.48 -4.69
CA ALA A 54 -1.77 9.90 -5.84
C ALA A 54 -0.28 10.28 -5.91
N ASN A 55 0.07 11.54 -5.66
CA ASN A 55 1.48 11.96 -5.63
C ASN A 55 2.26 11.30 -4.48
N ASN A 56 1.68 11.20 -3.28
CA ASN A 56 2.36 10.54 -2.15
C ASN A 56 2.55 9.05 -2.37
N ILE A 57 1.57 8.38 -3.00
CA ILE A 57 1.68 6.98 -3.44
C ILE A 57 2.79 6.83 -4.49
N GLN A 58 2.83 7.70 -5.49
CA GLN A 58 3.83 7.65 -6.55
C GLN A 58 5.24 7.91 -6.02
N ASP A 59 5.40 8.93 -5.18
CA ASP A 59 6.67 9.26 -4.55
C ASP A 59 7.10 8.13 -3.62
N TYR A 60 6.17 7.52 -2.86
CA TYR A 60 6.47 6.33 -2.06
C TYR A 60 6.89 5.13 -2.91
N LEU A 61 6.24 4.86 -4.03
CA LEU A 61 6.65 3.80 -4.95
C LEU A 61 8.02 4.05 -5.60
N SER A 62 8.45 5.31 -5.68
CA SER A 62 9.77 5.66 -6.22
C SER A 62 10.90 5.66 -5.18
N SER A 63 10.56 5.91 -3.91
CA SER A 63 11.54 6.16 -2.83
C SER A 63 11.48 5.17 -1.68
N GLY A 64 10.41 4.40 -1.56
CA GLY A 64 10.10 3.54 -0.42
C GLY A 64 10.06 4.22 0.94
N ASP A 65 9.93 5.55 0.99
CA ASP A 65 9.88 6.33 2.23
C ASP A 65 8.60 6.02 3.04
N ALA A 66 8.77 5.35 4.18
CA ALA A 66 7.68 4.98 5.07
C ALA A 66 6.86 6.18 5.58
N LEU A 67 7.43 7.40 5.64
CA LEU A 67 6.69 8.62 6.00
C LEU A 67 5.66 8.98 4.92
N ARG A 68 6.01 8.82 3.64
CA ARG A 68 5.10 9.09 2.52
C ARG A 68 3.97 8.07 2.45
N HIS A 69 4.25 6.80 2.75
CA HIS A 69 3.24 5.76 2.88
C HIS A 69 2.23 6.07 3.98
N ASN A 70 2.71 6.44 5.17
CA ASN A 70 1.85 6.78 6.30
C ASN A 70 1.02 8.05 6.03
N THR A 71 1.63 9.03 5.35
CA THR A 71 0.92 10.24 4.90
C THR A 71 -0.20 9.88 3.92
N ALA A 72 0.06 9.04 2.91
CA ALA A 72 -0.97 8.59 1.96
C ALA A 72 -2.13 7.85 2.64
N LEU A 73 -1.85 7.00 3.65
CA LEU A 73 -2.89 6.32 4.43
C LEU A 73 -3.73 7.29 5.26
N THR A 74 -3.09 8.30 5.86
CA THR A 74 -3.77 9.32 6.65
C THR A 74 -4.68 10.18 5.77
N GLU A 75 -4.20 10.61 4.60
CA GLU A 75 -4.98 11.36 3.62
C GLU A 75 -6.14 10.53 3.05
N LEU A 76 -5.93 9.24 2.77
CA LEU A 76 -7.00 8.31 2.37
C LEU A 76 -8.10 8.18 3.44
N LYS A 77 -7.72 8.16 4.72
CA LYS A 77 -8.66 8.13 5.83
C LYS A 77 -9.48 9.42 5.92
N GLY A 78 -8.81 10.58 5.83
CA GLY A 78 -9.50 11.88 5.79
C GLY A 78 -10.45 12.00 4.60
N LEU A 79 -10.04 11.48 3.43
CA LEU A 79 -10.88 11.48 2.23
C LEU A 79 -12.10 10.57 2.38
N ALA A 80 -11.98 9.43 3.07
CA ALA A 80 -13.11 8.55 3.38
C ALA A 80 -14.11 9.21 4.33
N GLU A 81 -13.63 9.97 5.32
CA GLU A 81 -14.47 10.76 6.23
C GLU A 81 -15.23 11.86 5.46
N ASP A 82 -14.55 12.61 4.57
CA ASP A 82 -15.18 13.61 3.70
C ASP A 82 -16.22 13.00 2.75
N VAL A 83 -15.96 11.80 2.21
CA VAL A 83 -16.91 11.08 1.34
C VAL A 83 -18.13 10.59 2.11
N SER A 84 -17.97 10.23 3.39
CA SER A 84 -19.10 9.84 4.24
C SER A 84 -20.04 11.01 4.56
N ALA A 85 -19.55 12.25 4.46
CA ALA A 85 -20.35 13.47 4.62
C ALA A 85 -21.10 13.89 3.33
N LEU A 86 -20.84 13.25 2.18
CA LEU A 86 -21.52 13.51 0.92
C LEU A 86 -22.94 12.91 0.88
N PRO A 87 -23.84 13.41 0.01
CA PRO A 87 -25.17 12.84 -0.16
C PRO A 87 -25.12 11.33 -0.50
N GLY A 88 -25.99 10.55 0.14
CA GLY A 88 -26.02 9.08 0.11
C GLY A 88 -25.71 8.36 -1.23
N PRO A 89 -26.24 8.78 -2.40
CA PRO A 89 -25.91 8.11 -3.66
C PRO A 89 -24.43 8.23 -4.07
N PHE A 90 -23.72 9.28 -3.65
CA PHE A 90 -22.29 9.46 -3.94
C PHE A 90 -21.42 8.70 -2.93
N ALA A 91 -21.75 8.80 -1.64
CA ALA A 91 -21.07 8.05 -0.58
C ALA A 91 -21.11 6.53 -0.86
N ASN A 92 -22.29 5.98 -1.17
CA ASN A 92 -22.47 4.56 -1.45
C ASN A 92 -21.68 4.06 -2.67
N ARG A 93 -21.27 4.94 -3.59
CA ARG A 93 -20.52 4.57 -4.79
C ARG A 93 -19.00 4.68 -4.59
N LEU A 94 -18.55 5.70 -3.84
CA LEU A 94 -17.13 6.01 -3.66
C LEU A 94 -16.50 5.30 -2.46
N GLN A 95 -17.28 5.07 -1.40
CA GLN A 95 -16.84 4.41 -0.18
C GLN A 95 -16.21 3.02 -0.41
N PRO A 96 -16.79 2.10 -1.21
CA PRO A 96 -16.16 0.81 -1.47
C PRO A 96 -14.84 0.93 -2.25
N SER A 97 -14.74 1.84 -3.21
CA SER A 97 -13.49 2.05 -3.98
C SER A 97 -12.38 2.66 -3.13
N LEU A 98 -12.72 3.59 -2.23
CA LEU A 98 -11.79 4.16 -1.26
C LEU A 98 -11.28 3.12 -0.27
N GLU A 99 -12.16 2.25 0.22
CA GLU A 99 -11.78 1.18 1.14
C GLU A 99 -10.87 0.14 0.46
N GLN A 100 -11.17 -0.24 -0.78
CA GLN A 100 -10.30 -1.10 -1.58
C GLN A 100 -8.92 -0.48 -1.80
N LEU A 101 -8.86 0.80 -2.16
CA LEU A 101 -7.60 1.51 -2.34
C LEU A 101 -6.82 1.59 -1.02
N ARG A 102 -7.49 1.89 0.10
CA ARG A 102 -6.87 1.90 1.43
C ARG A 102 -6.26 0.54 1.79
N GLN A 103 -6.99 -0.54 1.53
CA GLN A 103 -6.51 -1.89 1.80
C GLN A 103 -5.31 -2.22 0.92
N PHE A 104 -5.37 -1.94 -0.39
CA PHE A 104 -4.26 -2.12 -1.32
C PHE A 104 -3.02 -1.30 -0.91
N THR A 105 -3.20 -0.04 -0.51
CA THR A 105 -2.13 0.82 -0.01
C THR A 105 -1.50 0.23 1.26
N ALA A 106 -2.30 -0.31 2.16
CA ALA A 106 -1.81 -0.89 3.41
C ALA A 106 -1.02 -2.21 3.22
N THR A 107 -1.34 -3.00 2.19
CA THR A 107 -0.73 -4.32 1.97
C THR A 107 0.27 -4.32 0.81
N GLU A 108 -0.24 -4.23 -0.42
CA GLU A 108 0.54 -4.44 -1.64
C GLU A 108 1.46 -3.26 -1.92
N LEU A 109 0.97 -2.02 -1.75
CA LEU A 109 1.80 -0.84 -1.96
C LEU A 109 2.94 -0.78 -0.96
N LEU A 110 2.70 -1.17 0.31
CA LEU A 110 3.74 -1.27 1.33
C LEU A 110 4.85 -2.24 0.92
N ALA A 111 4.48 -3.41 0.38
CA ALA A 111 5.44 -4.37 -0.12
C ALA A 111 6.23 -3.83 -1.33
N ALA A 112 5.54 -3.21 -2.28
CA ALA A 112 6.16 -2.60 -3.46
C ALA A 112 7.11 -1.44 -3.09
N GLY A 113 6.72 -0.58 -2.15
CA GLY A 113 7.54 0.53 -1.68
C GLY A 113 8.76 0.05 -0.89
N LYS A 114 8.65 -1.01 -0.08
CA LYS A 114 9.81 -1.64 0.55
C LYS A 114 10.84 -2.13 -0.48
N LEU A 115 10.39 -2.71 -1.58
CA LEU A 115 11.26 -3.14 -2.68
C LEU A 115 11.87 -1.96 -3.44
N ALA A 116 11.15 -0.84 -3.55
CA ALA A 116 11.62 0.34 -4.26
C ALA A 116 12.59 1.21 -3.44
N GLY A 117 12.43 1.28 -2.11
CA GLY A 117 13.22 2.18 -1.28
C GLY A 117 14.61 1.68 -0.94
N ASP A 118 14.70 0.51 -0.30
CA ASP A 118 15.98 -0.08 0.07
C ASP A 118 15.96 -1.61 -0.08
N PRO A 119 15.97 -2.10 -1.33
CA PRO A 119 16.05 -3.53 -1.59
C PRO A 119 17.29 -4.17 -0.97
N GLN A 120 18.38 -3.40 -0.82
CA GLN A 120 19.63 -3.88 -0.22
C GLN A 120 19.50 -4.06 1.29
N GLY A 121 18.81 -3.15 1.98
CA GLY A 121 18.49 -3.26 3.39
C GLY A 121 17.63 -4.49 3.72
N LEU A 122 16.67 -4.82 2.85
CA LEU A 122 15.87 -6.04 2.99
C LEU A 122 16.71 -7.31 2.85
N LEU A 123 17.60 -7.36 1.86
CA LEU A 123 18.51 -8.50 1.68
C LEU A 123 19.46 -8.65 2.86
N LEU A 124 20.01 -7.54 3.37
CA LEU A 124 20.85 -7.54 4.57
C LEU A 124 20.09 -8.03 5.80
N GLN A 125 18.81 -7.64 5.95
CA GLN A 125 17.96 -8.10 7.04
C GLN A 125 17.67 -9.60 6.92
N ALA A 126 17.36 -10.10 5.72
CA ALA A 126 17.17 -11.53 5.48
C ALA A 126 18.45 -12.33 5.80
N GLU A 127 19.63 -11.83 5.40
CA GLU A 127 20.93 -12.44 5.75
C GLU A 127 21.11 -12.54 7.28
N ARG A 128 20.73 -11.50 8.03
CA ARG A 128 20.78 -11.50 9.51
C ARG A 128 19.79 -12.49 10.13
N GLU A 129 18.59 -12.58 9.58
CA GLU A 129 17.57 -13.53 10.04
C GLU A 129 18.01 -14.98 9.81
N ILE A 130 18.63 -15.27 8.66
CA ILE A 130 19.24 -16.58 8.40
C ILE A 130 20.37 -16.85 9.39
N ALA A 131 21.27 -15.89 9.63
CA ALA A 131 22.35 -16.05 10.61
C ALA A 131 21.81 -16.35 12.02
N GLY A 132 20.77 -15.62 12.44
CA GLY A 132 20.10 -15.86 13.73
C GLY A 132 19.44 -17.24 13.81
N SER A 133 18.86 -17.71 12.71
CA SER A 133 18.26 -19.05 12.61
C SER A 133 19.34 -20.15 12.70
N LEU A 134 20.48 -19.98 12.01
CA LEU A 134 21.62 -20.89 12.10
C LEU A 134 22.20 -20.93 13.52
N GLU A 135 22.29 -19.79 14.21
CA GLU A 135 22.72 -19.73 15.61
C GLU A 135 21.76 -20.47 16.54
N GLN A 136 20.44 -20.30 16.34
CA GLN A 136 19.43 -21.04 17.09
C GLN A 136 19.55 -22.55 16.85
N LEU A 137 19.73 -22.98 15.60
CA LEU A 137 19.95 -24.39 15.24
C LEU A 137 21.25 -24.94 15.83
N HIS A 138 22.31 -24.14 15.88
CA HIS A 138 23.56 -24.53 16.52
C HIS A 138 23.37 -24.74 18.03
N ARG A 139 22.65 -23.83 18.70
CA ARG A 139 22.30 -24.00 20.13
C ARG A 139 21.43 -25.23 20.35
N TYR A 140 20.46 -25.47 19.49
CA TYR A 140 19.62 -26.66 19.52
C TYR A 140 20.46 -27.95 19.35
N ALA A 141 21.38 -27.97 18.40
CA ALA A 141 22.31 -29.08 18.20
C ALA A 141 23.24 -29.30 19.40
N ALA A 142 23.68 -28.23 20.06
CA ALA A 142 24.52 -28.30 21.25
C ALA A 142 23.78 -28.80 22.51
N GLN A 143 22.47 -28.56 22.60
CA GLN A 143 21.63 -29.06 23.70
C GLN A 143 21.19 -30.51 23.49
N GLY A 144 21.16 -30.99 22.24
CA GLY A 144 20.89 -32.39 21.91
C GLY A 144 21.97 -33.31 22.47
N GLN A 145 21.59 -34.21 23.37
CA GLN A 145 22.42 -35.35 23.74
C GLN A 145 22.39 -36.36 22.56
N HIS A 146 23.47 -37.12 22.31
CA HIS A 146 23.66 -38.19 21.30
C HIS A 146 24.41 -37.82 20.00
N GLU A 147 24.80 -38.87 19.24
CA GLU A 147 25.42 -38.81 17.90
C GLU A 147 24.62 -37.93 16.91
N ALA A 148 23.30 -37.87 17.04
CA ALA A 148 22.45 -37.06 16.18
C ALA A 148 22.79 -35.56 16.24
N GLY A 149 23.14 -35.00 17.41
CA GLY A 149 23.54 -33.59 17.52
C GLY A 149 24.84 -33.27 16.78
N THR A 150 25.76 -34.23 16.70
CA THR A 150 27.01 -34.08 15.96
C THR A 150 26.80 -34.07 14.44
N GLN A 151 25.71 -34.67 13.94
CA GLN A 151 25.36 -34.67 12.51
C GLN A 151 24.91 -33.29 12.01
N TYR A 152 24.44 -32.41 12.90
CA TYR A 152 24.09 -31.04 12.56
C TYR A 152 25.31 -30.12 12.37
N GLN A 153 26.46 -30.44 12.97
CA GLN A 153 27.62 -29.55 12.97
C GLN A 153 28.18 -29.28 11.55
N PRO A 154 28.41 -30.29 10.69
CA PRO A 154 28.92 -30.05 9.34
C PRO A 154 28.00 -29.16 8.47
N PRO A 155 26.69 -29.45 8.30
CA PRO A 155 25.82 -28.63 7.46
C PRO A 155 25.57 -27.24 8.05
N LEU A 156 25.56 -27.07 9.38
CA LEU A 156 25.46 -25.73 9.99
C LEU A 156 26.71 -24.87 9.70
N PHE A 157 27.90 -25.47 9.80
CA PHE A 157 29.14 -24.79 9.45
C PHE A 157 29.16 -24.40 7.96
N GLU A 158 28.82 -25.34 7.08
CA GLU A 158 28.76 -25.08 5.64
C GLU A 158 27.72 -24.00 5.30
N ALA A 159 26.52 -24.06 5.88
CA ALA A 159 25.50 -23.03 5.72
C ALA A 159 26.03 -21.64 6.14
N SER A 160 26.69 -21.54 7.29
CA SER A 160 27.29 -20.26 7.75
C SER A 160 28.36 -19.74 6.78
N ARG A 161 29.17 -20.63 6.21
CA ARG A 161 30.19 -20.30 5.22
C ARG A 161 29.56 -19.80 3.91
N GLN A 162 28.52 -20.47 3.42
CA GLN A 162 27.80 -20.04 2.22
C GLN A 162 27.07 -18.71 2.44
N LEU A 163 26.51 -18.47 3.63
CA LEU A 163 25.89 -17.19 3.98
C LEU A 163 26.92 -16.04 3.96
N LEU A 164 28.14 -16.27 4.44
CA LEU A 164 29.22 -15.29 4.36
C LEU A 164 29.64 -15.03 2.90
N ARG A 165 29.72 -16.07 2.06
CA ARG A 165 30.01 -15.92 0.63
C ARG A 165 28.91 -15.14 -0.08
N LEU A 166 27.65 -15.43 0.23
CA LEU A 166 26.49 -14.74 -0.30
C LEU A 166 26.54 -13.24 0.04
N SER A 167 26.77 -12.89 1.30
CA SER A 167 26.82 -11.48 1.72
C SER A 167 27.97 -10.72 1.04
N HIS A 168 29.13 -11.34 0.87
CA HIS A 168 30.25 -10.76 0.11
C HIS A 168 29.96 -10.64 -1.39
N ALA A 169 29.34 -11.64 -2.02
CA ALA A 169 28.98 -11.60 -3.43
C ALA A 169 27.93 -10.50 -3.69
N ARG A 170 26.89 -10.41 -2.84
CA ARG A 170 25.88 -9.35 -2.90
C ARG A 170 26.49 -7.96 -2.71
N ALA A 171 27.36 -7.78 -1.72
CA ALA A 171 28.04 -6.51 -1.49
C ALA A 171 28.87 -6.08 -2.71
N ARG A 172 29.59 -7.02 -3.34
CA ARG A 172 30.35 -6.77 -4.58
C ARG A 172 29.45 -6.46 -5.77
N LEU A 173 28.35 -7.19 -5.95
CA LEU A 173 27.35 -6.93 -7.00
C LEU A 173 26.78 -5.51 -6.86
N THR A 174 26.42 -5.11 -5.65
CA THR A 174 25.89 -3.77 -5.36
C THR A 174 26.92 -2.66 -5.63
N ALA A 175 28.18 -2.89 -5.27
CA ALA A 175 29.24 -1.90 -5.43
C ALA A 175 29.75 -1.76 -6.87
N SER A 176 29.75 -2.85 -7.65
CA SER A 176 30.34 -2.88 -9.00
C SER A 176 29.31 -2.86 -10.12
N GLY A 177 28.05 -3.27 -9.87
CA GLY A 177 26.99 -3.31 -10.88
C GLY A 177 27.22 -4.34 -12.00
N ASN A 178 28.17 -5.26 -11.84
CA ASN A 178 28.50 -6.25 -12.86
C ASN A 178 27.57 -7.46 -12.80
N ASP A 179 26.84 -7.71 -13.89
CA ASP A 179 25.89 -8.83 -14.00
C ASP A 179 26.57 -10.21 -13.88
N GLU A 180 27.88 -10.33 -14.16
CA GLU A 180 28.61 -11.59 -13.95
C GLU A 180 28.64 -12.03 -12.48
N LEU A 181 28.54 -11.09 -11.54
CA LEU A 181 28.49 -11.39 -10.09
C LEU A 181 27.12 -11.92 -9.64
N VAL A 182 26.08 -11.80 -10.47
CA VAL A 182 24.77 -12.41 -10.21
C VAL A 182 24.92 -13.93 -10.14
N VAL A 183 25.73 -14.52 -11.02
CA VAL A 183 26.00 -15.96 -11.03
C VAL A 183 26.66 -16.41 -9.72
N GLU A 184 27.59 -15.63 -9.17
CA GLU A 184 28.21 -15.94 -7.86
C GLU A 184 27.18 -15.90 -6.71
N VAL A 185 26.27 -14.93 -6.74
CA VAL A 185 25.18 -14.80 -5.76
C VAL A 185 24.22 -16.00 -5.86
N GLU A 186 23.78 -16.35 -7.07
CA GLU A 186 22.88 -17.48 -7.31
C GLU A 186 23.50 -18.81 -6.86
N GLN A 187 24.78 -19.03 -7.17
CA GLN A 187 25.49 -20.23 -6.73
C GLN A 187 25.59 -20.32 -5.21
N ALA A 188 25.92 -19.22 -4.53
CA ALA A 188 25.98 -19.19 -3.06
C ALA A 188 24.61 -19.43 -2.43
N LEU A 189 23.55 -18.86 -3.01
CA LEU A 189 22.17 -19.05 -2.56
C LEU A 189 21.71 -20.50 -2.76
N GLN A 190 22.03 -21.11 -3.91
CA GLN A 190 21.68 -22.49 -4.20
C GLN A 190 22.42 -23.47 -3.28
N ALA A 191 23.70 -23.21 -2.99
CA ALA A 191 24.46 -23.99 -2.01
C ALA A 191 23.87 -23.85 -0.60
N LEU A 192 23.51 -22.64 -0.16
CA LEU A 192 22.85 -22.41 1.12
C LEU A 192 21.50 -23.15 1.21
N ALA A 193 20.72 -23.17 0.13
CA ALA A 193 19.46 -23.90 0.06
C ALA A 193 19.65 -25.43 0.15
N GLN A 194 20.73 -25.98 -0.42
CA GLN A 194 21.07 -27.39 -0.30
C GLN A 194 21.45 -27.77 1.14
N GLU A 195 22.20 -26.91 1.84
CA GLU A 195 22.51 -27.14 3.26
C GLU A 195 21.25 -27.06 4.12
N ALA A 196 20.35 -26.12 3.83
CA ALA A 196 19.05 -26.03 4.51
C ALA A 196 18.21 -27.31 4.31
N GLN A 197 18.18 -27.88 3.11
CA GLN A 197 17.51 -29.16 2.86
C GLN A 197 18.17 -30.32 3.62
N THR A 198 19.50 -30.33 3.70
CA THR A 198 20.24 -31.33 4.48
C THR A 198 19.85 -31.25 5.96
N LEU A 199 19.76 -30.04 6.51
CA LEU A 199 19.33 -29.80 7.89
C LEU A 199 17.88 -30.23 8.15
N ASP A 200 16.98 -30.04 7.18
CA ASP A 200 15.55 -30.38 7.29
C ASP A 200 15.29 -31.89 7.35
N VAL A 201 16.18 -32.69 6.75
CA VAL A 201 16.08 -34.17 6.76
C VAL A 201 16.65 -34.79 8.04
N LEU A 202 17.41 -34.03 8.84
CA LEU A 202 18.02 -34.55 10.06
C LEU A 202 16.96 -34.87 11.13
N PRO A 203 17.18 -35.93 11.94
CA PRO A 203 16.22 -36.31 12.97
C PRO A 203 16.15 -35.24 14.07
N LEU A 204 14.94 -35.01 14.58
CA LEU A 204 14.71 -34.11 15.72
C LEU A 204 15.45 -34.63 16.96
N LEU A 205 16.10 -33.73 17.69
CA LEU A 205 16.96 -34.04 18.83
C LEU A 205 16.19 -34.18 20.16
N GLY A 206 14.86 -34.09 20.13
CA GLY A 206 14.00 -34.29 21.31
C GLY A 206 14.20 -33.26 22.43
N VAL A 207 14.95 -32.19 22.17
CA VAL A 207 15.17 -31.07 23.08
C VAL A 207 13.91 -30.20 23.08
N ALA A 208 12.92 -30.62 23.87
CA ALA A 208 11.79 -29.79 24.21
C ALA A 208 12.28 -28.65 25.11
N SER A 209 12.16 -27.41 24.65
CA SER A 209 12.37 -26.25 25.51
C SER A 209 11.27 -26.19 26.57
N GLU A 210 11.62 -26.57 27.80
CA GLU A 210 11.09 -25.88 28.96
C GLU A 210 11.43 -24.39 28.81
N GLN A 211 10.42 -23.56 28.51
CA GLN A 211 10.17 -22.29 29.18
C GLN A 211 8.91 -21.64 28.61
N LYS A 212 7.79 -22.08 29.16
CA LYS A 212 6.62 -21.23 29.38
C LYS A 212 6.80 -20.67 30.79
N SER A 213 7.16 -19.39 30.92
CA SER A 213 6.84 -18.60 32.12
C SER A 213 6.78 -17.12 31.78
#